data_AF-A0A225WXK1-F1
#
_entry.id   AF-A0A225WXK1-F1
#
_cell.length_a   1.000
_cell.length_b   1.000
_cell.length_c   1.000
_cell.angle_alpha   90.00
_cell.angle_beta   90.00
_cell.angle_gamma   90.00
#
_symmetry.space_group_name_H-M   'P 1'
#
loop_
_entity.id
_entity.type
_entity.pdbx_description
1 polymer ?
#
loop_
_entity_poly.entity_id
_entity_poly.type
_entity_poly.pdbx_seq_one_letter_code
_entity_poly.pdbx_strand_id
1 'polypeptide(L)'
;MDTTPGSNLVPFTPSITTRRGQVASPPSLESQPRLNPDAHRHWKANMSVEFLNKVNHIDILETRTDENRTVFYVLQVHLPSQSVPVLTVERRFSDFEELRHRLQSVLSDIPPCRCSFCYSLLAYLGFSKEQPRGIVKFIPNIDKRKKILAQFASDVVTMGRRRVEKAGKHACEKQLLIPVILQEFLVEKSGE
;
A
#
# COMPACT_ATOMS: atom_id res chain seq x y z
N MET A 1 45.48 -47.01 56.44
CA MET A 1 45.25 -47.45 57.82
C MET A 1 44.75 -46.24 58.57
N ASP A 2 43.50 -46.03 58.97
CA ASP A 2 42.25 -46.80 59.05
C ASP A 2 41.19 -45.70 59.38
N THR A 3 40.08 -45.57 58.64
CA THR A 3 38.75 -46.17 58.93
C THR A 3 37.75 -45.15 59.53
N THR A 4 36.69 -44.86 58.76
CA THR A 4 35.39 -44.22 59.13
C THR A 4 34.63 -45.15 60.13
N PRO A 5 33.55 -44.76 60.87
CA PRO A 5 32.24 -44.33 60.31
C PRO A 5 31.37 -43.42 61.23
N GLY A 6 30.19 -42.99 60.76
CA GLY A 6 29.19 -42.37 61.65
C GLY A 6 28.00 -41.69 60.96
N SER A 7 27.10 -42.49 60.38
CA SER A 7 25.80 -42.11 59.81
C SER A 7 24.83 -41.55 60.87
N ASN A 8 23.85 -40.71 60.49
CA ASN A 8 22.41 -40.93 60.78
C ASN A 8 21.47 -39.83 60.21
N LEU A 9 20.56 -40.29 59.34
CA LEU A 9 19.11 -40.10 59.31
C LEU A 9 18.48 -38.68 59.32
N VAL A 10 17.75 -38.42 58.22
CA VAL A 10 16.71 -37.38 58.02
C VAL A 10 15.45 -37.73 58.83
N PRO A 11 14.60 -36.76 59.20
CA PRO A 11 13.23 -36.82 58.67
C PRO A 11 12.66 -35.48 58.20
N PHE A 12 11.83 -35.61 57.17
CA PHE A 12 10.97 -34.61 56.56
C PHE A 12 9.91 -34.07 57.53
N THR A 13 9.64 -32.76 57.48
CA THR A 13 8.30 -32.19 57.73
C THR A 13 8.06 -30.99 56.80
N PRO A 14 6.94 -30.94 56.05
CA PRO A 14 6.53 -29.75 55.32
C PRO A 14 5.61 -28.89 56.20
N SER A 15 6.05 -27.68 56.54
CA SER A 15 5.17 -26.69 57.19
C SER A 15 4.33 -25.99 56.13
N ILE A 16 3.09 -26.46 55.97
CA ILE A 16 2.01 -25.74 55.27
C ILE A 16 1.57 -24.58 56.15
N THR A 17 1.95 -23.36 55.78
CA THR A 17 1.36 -22.13 56.35
C THR A 17 0.36 -21.58 55.35
N THR A 18 -0.92 -21.83 55.62
CA THR A 18 -2.07 -21.23 54.94
C THR A 18 -2.11 -19.73 55.23
N ARG A 19 -1.92 -18.89 54.21
CA ARG A 19 -2.33 -17.48 54.23
C ARG A 19 -3.43 -17.25 53.20
N ARG A 20 -4.65 -17.02 53.70
CA ARG A 20 -5.84 -16.57 52.95
C ARG A 20 -5.56 -15.25 52.23
N GLY A 21 -5.92 -15.20 50.94
CA GLY A 21 -6.04 -13.95 50.17
C GLY A 21 -5.59 -14.05 48.72
N GLN A 22 -6.10 -15.00 47.94
CA GLN A 22 -6.01 -14.96 46.47
C GLN A 22 -7.41 -15.02 45.89
N VAL A 23 -7.90 -13.86 45.43
CA VAL A 23 -8.98 -13.80 44.45
C VAL A 23 -8.39 -14.36 43.16
N ALA A 24 -8.83 -15.56 42.77
CA ALA A 24 -8.47 -16.12 41.48
C ALA A 24 -9.02 -15.21 40.38
N SER A 25 -8.14 -14.49 39.70
CA SER A 25 -8.49 -13.88 38.41
C SER A 25 -8.86 -15.00 37.44
N PRO A 26 -9.95 -14.88 36.67
CA PRO A 26 -10.28 -15.88 35.65
C PRO A 26 -9.09 -15.99 34.68
N PRO A 27 -8.79 -17.20 34.15
CA PRO A 27 -7.75 -17.35 33.14
C PRO A 27 -8.08 -16.42 31.97
N SER A 28 -7.16 -15.48 31.71
CA SER A 28 -7.25 -14.54 30.60
C SER A 28 -7.48 -15.32 29.31
N LEU A 29 -8.58 -15.00 28.65
CA LEU A 29 -8.96 -15.48 27.34
C LEU A 29 -8.17 -14.68 26.28
N GLU A 30 -6.84 -14.70 26.34
CA GLU A 30 -5.99 -14.01 25.36
C GLU A 30 -5.00 -14.99 24.73
N SER A 31 -5.54 -15.80 23.83
CA SER A 31 -4.75 -16.31 22.70
C SER A 31 -5.53 -16.09 21.40
N GLN A 32 -6.07 -14.88 21.23
CA GLN A 32 -6.35 -14.42 19.87
C GLN A 32 -5.00 -14.10 19.21
N PRO A 33 -4.64 -14.73 18.08
CA PRO A 33 -3.40 -14.41 17.37
C PRO A 33 -3.46 -12.95 16.96
N ARG A 34 -2.60 -12.12 17.57
CA ARG A 34 -2.43 -10.73 17.19
C ARG A 34 -1.90 -10.71 15.76
N LEU A 35 -2.77 -10.42 14.79
CA LEU A 35 -2.41 -10.24 13.38
C LEU A 35 -1.25 -9.25 13.28
N ASN A 36 -0.13 -9.67 12.67
CA ASN A 36 1.02 -8.81 12.47
C ASN A 36 0.68 -7.76 11.39
N PRO A 37 0.57 -6.46 11.73
CA PRO A 37 0.17 -5.42 10.78
C PRO A 37 1.21 -5.20 9.66
N ASP A 38 2.49 -5.46 9.93
CA ASP A 38 3.53 -5.37 8.91
C ASP A 38 3.39 -6.48 7.86
N ALA A 39 3.09 -7.70 8.30
CA ALA A 39 2.85 -8.81 7.38
C ALA A 39 1.65 -8.49 6.45
N HIS A 40 0.59 -7.90 7.00
CA HIS A 40 -0.57 -7.49 6.21
C HIS A 40 -0.24 -6.39 5.19
N ARG A 41 0.53 -5.36 5.58
CA ARG A 41 1.00 -4.30 4.67
C ARG A 41 1.81 -4.88 3.50
N HIS A 42 2.76 -5.75 3.79
CA HIS A 42 3.59 -6.38 2.77
C HIS A 42 2.77 -7.27 1.83
N TRP A 43 1.80 -8.01 2.37
CA TRP A 43 0.90 -8.83 1.57
C TRP A 43 0.04 -7.97 0.62
N LYS A 44 -0.60 -6.91 1.13
CA LYS A 44 -1.41 -5.98 0.31
C LYS A 44 -0.55 -5.34 -0.79
N ALA A 45 0.66 -4.91 -0.45
CA ALA A 45 1.62 -4.35 -1.41
C ALA A 45 2.01 -5.36 -2.49
N ASN A 46 2.28 -6.62 -2.12
CA ASN A 46 2.65 -7.66 -3.06
C ASN A 46 1.52 -7.95 -4.05
N MET A 47 0.30 -8.12 -3.55
CA MET A 47 -0.88 -8.28 -4.40
C MET A 47 -1.08 -7.08 -5.34
N SER A 48 -0.81 -5.87 -4.84
CA SER A 48 -0.93 -4.66 -5.66
C SER A 48 0.12 -4.59 -6.75
N VAL A 49 1.38 -4.93 -6.46
CA VAL A 49 2.42 -5.03 -7.48
C VAL A 49 2.09 -6.11 -8.52
N GLU A 50 1.57 -7.27 -8.09
CA GLU A 50 1.12 -8.32 -9.02
C GLU A 50 0.00 -7.84 -9.94
N PHE A 51 -0.97 -7.10 -9.41
CA PHE A 51 -2.01 -6.47 -10.23
C PHE A 51 -1.42 -5.46 -11.23
N LEU A 52 -0.58 -4.53 -10.77
CA LEU A 52 0.05 -3.53 -11.64
C LEU A 52 0.96 -4.15 -12.72
N ASN A 53 1.58 -5.29 -12.44
CA ASN A 53 2.36 -6.05 -13.43
C ASN A 53 1.49 -6.63 -14.54
N LYS A 54 0.20 -6.88 -14.28
CA LYS A 54 -0.78 -7.28 -15.29
C LYS A 54 -1.36 -6.08 -16.06
N VAL A 55 -1.06 -4.84 -15.69
CA VAL A 55 -1.55 -3.69 -16.48
C VAL A 55 -0.67 -3.51 -17.71
N ASN A 56 -1.23 -3.76 -18.90
CA ASN A 56 -0.54 -3.62 -20.17
C ASN A 56 -0.49 -2.15 -20.61
N HIS A 57 -1.66 -1.52 -20.74
CA HIS A 57 -1.80 -0.09 -21.06
C HIS A 57 -3.11 0.46 -20.48
N ILE A 58 -3.17 1.79 -20.38
CA ILE A 58 -4.35 2.52 -19.90
C ILE A 58 -4.72 3.56 -20.95
N ASP A 59 -5.96 3.50 -21.41
CA ASP A 59 -6.52 4.46 -22.35
C ASP A 59 -7.71 5.20 -21.75
N ILE A 60 -8.01 6.37 -22.33
CA ILE A 60 -9.23 7.12 -22.04
C ILE A 60 -9.88 7.43 -23.38
N LEU A 61 -10.87 6.61 -23.76
CA LEU A 61 -11.53 6.74 -25.06
C LEU A 61 -12.74 7.69 -24.97
N GLU A 62 -13.52 7.57 -23.89
CA GLU A 62 -14.77 8.28 -23.71
C GLU A 62 -14.70 9.24 -22.52
N THR A 63 -15.50 10.29 -22.58
CA THR A 63 -15.83 11.15 -21.44
C THR A 63 -17.33 11.17 -21.26
N ARG A 64 -17.80 11.01 -20.03
CA ARG A 64 -19.21 11.11 -19.65
C ARG A 64 -19.44 12.36 -18.85
N THR A 65 -20.61 12.96 -19.01
CA THR A 65 -21.01 14.14 -18.25
C THR A 65 -22.29 13.80 -17.52
N ASP A 66 -22.31 13.98 -16.20
CA ASP A 66 -23.51 13.77 -15.39
C ASP A 66 -24.46 14.99 -15.44
N GLU A 67 -25.59 14.88 -14.75
CA GLU A 67 -26.60 15.94 -14.65
C GLU A 67 -26.04 17.24 -14.04
N ASN A 68 -25.04 17.13 -13.16
CA ASN A 68 -24.36 18.25 -12.51
C ASN A 68 -23.26 18.87 -13.39
N ARG A 69 -23.15 18.46 -14.66
CA ARG A 69 -22.09 18.87 -15.60
C ARG A 69 -20.69 18.47 -15.15
N THR A 70 -20.58 17.48 -14.29
CA THR A 70 -19.30 16.87 -13.88
C THR A 70 -18.81 15.97 -14.99
N VAL A 71 -17.58 16.21 -15.46
CA VAL A 71 -16.95 15.40 -16.49
C VAL A 71 -16.17 14.26 -15.86
N PHE A 72 -16.54 13.04 -16.24
CA PHE A 72 -15.86 11.79 -15.94
C PHE A 72 -15.09 11.31 -17.16
N TYR A 73 -13.85 10.90 -16.95
CA TYR A 73 -12.99 10.22 -17.92
C TYR A 73 -13.17 8.73 -17.70
N VAL A 74 -13.51 8.00 -18.77
CA VAL A 74 -13.70 6.55 -18.73
C VAL A 74 -12.36 5.88 -19.03
N LEU A 75 -11.66 5.46 -17.98
CA LEU A 75 -10.36 4.80 -18.08
C LEU A 75 -10.59 3.32 -18.43
N GLN A 76 -9.94 2.86 -19.48
CA GLN A 76 -9.87 1.46 -19.87
C GLN A 76 -8.50 0.91 -19.47
N VAL A 77 -8.48 0.01 -18.50
CA VAL A 77 -7.27 -0.67 -18.02
C VAL A 77 -7.19 -2.03 -18.69
N HIS A 78 -6.24 -2.18 -19.61
CA HIS A 78 -6.08 -3.40 -20.39
C HIS A 78 -5.19 -4.40 -19.65
N LEU A 79 -5.72 -5.59 -19.41
CA LEU A 79 -5.01 -6.71 -18.78
C LEU A 79 -4.68 -7.79 -19.81
N PRO A 80 -3.63 -8.61 -19.63
CA PRO A 80 -3.29 -9.71 -20.52
C PRO A 80 -4.35 -10.82 -20.38
N SER A 81 -5.28 -10.90 -21.32
CA SER A 81 -6.11 -12.09 -21.54
C SER A 81 -6.50 -12.20 -23.01
N GLN A 82 -6.61 -13.45 -23.47
CA GLN A 82 -6.87 -13.83 -24.86
C GLN A 82 -8.28 -13.47 -25.35
N SER A 83 -9.16 -12.91 -24.49
CA SER A 83 -10.55 -12.55 -24.86
C SER A 83 -11.10 -11.25 -24.22
N VAL A 84 -10.22 -10.34 -23.78
CA VAL A 84 -10.48 -8.92 -23.43
C VAL A 84 -11.25 -8.61 -22.12
N PRO A 85 -10.65 -8.81 -20.93
CA PRO A 85 -11.07 -8.11 -19.72
C PRO A 85 -10.46 -6.71 -19.72
N VAL A 86 -11.23 -5.74 -20.22
CA VAL A 86 -10.98 -4.32 -19.97
C VAL A 86 -11.67 -3.97 -18.67
N LEU A 87 -10.89 -3.58 -17.67
CA LEU A 87 -11.46 -2.97 -16.48
C LEU A 87 -11.76 -1.51 -16.80
N THR A 88 -13.02 -1.13 -16.67
CA THR A 88 -13.46 0.24 -16.90
C THR A 88 -13.69 0.93 -15.56
N VAL A 89 -13.04 2.09 -15.38
CA VAL A 89 -13.21 2.91 -14.18
C VAL A 89 -13.43 4.36 -14.57
N GLU A 90 -14.39 5.02 -13.92
CA GLU A 90 -14.70 6.42 -14.14
C GLU A 90 -13.93 7.29 -13.14
N ARG A 91 -13.28 8.34 -13.64
CA ARG A 91 -12.52 9.29 -12.83
C ARG A 91 -12.82 10.72 -13.22
N ARG A 92 -12.97 11.60 -12.25
CA ARG A 92 -12.99 13.05 -12.48
C ARG A 92 -11.57 13.55 -12.67
N PHE A 93 -11.41 14.73 -13.26
CA PHE A 93 -10.10 15.39 -13.31
C PHE A 93 -9.49 15.56 -11.92
N SER A 94 -10.32 15.92 -10.93
CA SER A 94 -9.91 16.08 -9.53
C SER A 94 -9.33 14.80 -8.93
N ASP A 95 -9.81 13.63 -9.34
CA ASP A 95 -9.33 12.35 -8.82
C ASP A 95 -7.89 12.09 -9.29
N PHE A 96 -7.52 12.54 -10.50
CA PHE A 96 -6.14 12.51 -10.98
C PHE A 96 -5.24 13.52 -10.24
N GLU A 97 -5.77 14.72 -9.94
CA GLU A 97 -5.06 15.69 -9.10
C GLU A 97 -4.81 15.11 -7.71
N GLU A 98 -5.82 14.49 -7.10
CA GLU A 98 -5.72 13.85 -5.79
C GLU A 98 -4.71 12.70 -5.80
N LEU A 99 -4.74 11.82 -6.81
CA LEU A 99 -3.74 10.76 -6.97
C LEU A 99 -2.33 11.36 -6.98
N ARG A 100 -2.10 12.40 -7.79
CA ARG A 100 -0.81 13.10 -7.87
C ARG A 100 -0.37 13.63 -6.49
N HIS A 101 -1.28 14.27 -5.76
CA HIS A 101 -1.00 14.81 -4.42
C HIS A 101 -0.71 13.70 -3.40
N ARG A 102 -1.51 12.62 -3.38
CA ARG A 102 -1.29 11.46 -2.48
C ARG A 102 0.09 10.84 -2.71
N LEU A 103 0.46 10.59 -3.96
CA LEU A 103 1.78 10.06 -4.31
C LEU A 103 2.90 11.01 -3.89
N GLN A 104 2.76 12.32 -4.16
CA GLN A 104 3.76 13.33 -3.79
C GLN A 104 3.92 13.44 -2.26
N SER A 105 2.82 13.38 -1.51
CA SER A 105 2.81 13.40 -0.05
C SER A 105 3.63 12.25 0.52
N VAL A 106 3.31 11.00 0.13
CA VAL A 106 4.04 9.79 0.54
C VAL A 106 5.54 9.90 0.23
N LEU A 107 5.91 10.48 -0.91
CA LEU A 107 7.31 10.59 -1.31
C LEU A 107 8.08 11.69 -0.57
N SER A 108 7.41 12.72 -0.07
CA SER A 108 8.03 13.91 0.52
C SER A 108 8.24 13.84 2.04
N ASP A 109 7.86 12.74 2.70
CA ASP A 109 8.09 12.55 4.15
C ASP A 109 9.55 12.78 4.56
N ILE A 110 9.75 13.32 5.78
CA ILE A 110 11.05 13.61 6.38
C ILE A 110 11.40 12.52 7.42
N PRO A 111 12.62 11.95 7.39
CA PRO A 111 13.67 12.16 6.40
C PRO A 111 13.33 11.50 5.04
N PRO A 112 13.72 12.11 3.90
CA PRO A 112 13.37 11.59 2.59
C PRO A 112 14.08 10.26 2.31
N CYS A 113 13.35 9.29 1.76
CA CYS A 113 13.93 8.05 1.29
C CYS A 113 14.76 8.31 0.02
N ARG A 114 16.04 7.94 0.04
CA ARG A 114 16.98 8.16 -1.08
C ARG A 114 17.08 6.96 -2.04
N CYS A 115 16.11 6.06 -2.07
CA CYS A 115 16.14 4.97 -3.05
C CYS A 115 15.86 5.51 -4.46
N SER A 116 16.37 4.81 -5.48
CA SER A 116 16.16 5.16 -6.88
C SER A 116 14.67 5.25 -7.24
N PHE A 117 13.84 4.34 -6.71
CA PHE A 117 12.39 4.38 -6.88
C PHE A 117 11.77 5.69 -6.40
N CYS A 118 12.02 6.08 -5.14
CA CYS A 118 11.46 7.30 -4.58
C CYS A 118 11.99 8.54 -5.31
N TYR A 119 13.28 8.57 -5.62
CA TYR A 119 13.88 9.67 -6.35
C TYR A 119 13.28 9.83 -7.75
N SER A 120 13.22 8.74 -8.54
CA SER A 120 12.65 8.77 -9.89
C SER A 120 11.19 9.21 -9.87
N LEU A 121 10.37 8.63 -8.99
CA LEU A 121 8.94 8.95 -8.94
C LEU A 121 8.71 10.39 -8.45
N LEU A 122 9.45 10.84 -7.44
CA LEU A 122 9.35 12.22 -6.96
C LEU A 122 9.80 13.23 -8.03
N ALA A 123 10.88 12.94 -8.76
CA ALA A 123 11.34 13.76 -9.87
C ALA A 123 10.29 13.82 -10.99
N TYR A 124 9.71 12.67 -11.37
CA TYR A 124 8.63 12.63 -12.34
C TYR A 124 7.47 13.53 -11.89
N LEU A 125 6.98 13.37 -10.66
CA LEU A 125 5.90 14.17 -10.08
C LEU A 125 6.28 15.67 -9.97
N GLY A 126 7.52 16.03 -9.66
CA GLY A 126 7.95 17.42 -9.57
C GLY A 126 8.04 18.12 -10.93
N PHE A 127 8.55 17.44 -11.95
CA PHE A 127 9.08 18.11 -13.15
C PHE A 127 8.41 17.72 -14.48
N SER A 128 7.61 16.64 -14.55
CA SER A 128 6.94 16.30 -15.80
C SER A 128 5.88 17.34 -16.20
N LYS A 129 5.85 17.69 -17.49
CA LYS A 129 4.91 18.64 -18.09
C LYS A 129 3.55 18.00 -18.42
N GLU A 130 3.48 16.68 -18.41
CA GLU A 130 2.31 15.87 -18.81
C GLU A 130 1.59 15.38 -17.56
N GLN A 131 1.09 16.31 -16.74
CA GLN A 131 0.50 16.00 -15.45
C GLN A 131 -0.86 16.65 -15.26
N PRO A 132 -1.74 16.06 -14.45
CA PRO A 132 -2.98 16.68 -13.99
C PRO A 132 -2.64 17.84 -13.04
N ARG A 133 -2.21 18.97 -13.61
CA ARG A 133 -2.07 20.26 -12.92
C ARG A 133 -3.29 21.10 -13.29
N GLY A 134 -3.62 22.08 -12.45
CA GLY A 134 -4.74 23.01 -12.72
C GLY A 134 -4.69 23.65 -14.12
N ILE A 135 -3.50 23.84 -14.70
CA ILE A 135 -3.30 24.36 -16.05
C ILE A 135 -3.93 23.45 -17.13
N VAL A 136 -3.93 22.13 -16.94
CA VAL A 136 -4.49 21.16 -17.90
C VAL A 136 -6.02 21.27 -17.98
N LYS A 137 -6.69 21.77 -16.93
CA LYS A 137 -8.13 22.07 -16.95
C LYS A 137 -8.50 23.14 -17.99
N PHE A 138 -7.55 24.02 -18.32
CA PHE A 138 -7.75 25.10 -19.29
C PHE A 138 -7.39 24.69 -20.72
N ILE A 139 -6.95 23.44 -20.96
CA ILE A 139 -6.78 22.94 -22.32
C ILE A 139 -8.17 22.76 -22.95
N PRO A 140 -8.51 23.50 -24.02
CA PRO A 140 -9.85 23.42 -24.63
C PRO A 140 -10.08 22.11 -25.37
N ASN A 141 -9.01 21.46 -25.83
CA ASN A 141 -9.09 20.19 -26.55
C ASN A 141 -9.18 19.01 -25.58
N ILE A 142 -10.34 18.34 -25.57
CA ILE A 142 -10.63 17.20 -24.70
C ILE A 142 -9.76 15.98 -25.01
N ASP A 143 -9.43 15.71 -26.27
CA ASP A 143 -8.60 14.57 -26.66
C ASP A 143 -7.15 14.74 -26.19
N LYS A 144 -6.64 15.97 -26.29
CA LYS A 144 -5.33 16.30 -25.71
C LYS A 144 -5.32 16.09 -24.20
N ARG A 145 -6.41 16.44 -23.51
CA ARG A 145 -6.55 16.22 -22.07
C ARG A 145 -6.62 14.74 -21.73
N LYS A 146 -7.42 13.95 -22.45
CA LYS A 146 -7.48 12.48 -22.33
C LYS A 146 -6.09 11.86 -22.46
N LYS A 147 -5.33 12.26 -23.49
CA LYS A 147 -3.96 11.77 -23.71
C LYS A 147 -3.03 12.08 -22.55
N ILE A 148 -3.07 13.30 -22.00
CA ILE A 148 -2.25 13.68 -20.83
C ILE A 148 -2.61 12.83 -19.62
N LEU A 149 -3.90 12.64 -19.34
CA LEU A 149 -4.37 11.86 -18.19
C LEU A 149 -4.04 10.37 -18.32
N ALA A 150 -4.22 9.78 -19.51
CA ALA A 150 -3.89 8.40 -19.82
C ALA A 150 -2.37 8.14 -19.71
N GLN A 151 -1.55 9.06 -20.25
CA GLN A 151 -0.10 8.99 -20.14
C GLN A 151 0.35 9.08 -18.68
N PHE A 152 -0.18 10.04 -17.93
CA PHE A 152 0.12 10.18 -16.51
C PHE A 152 -0.17 8.89 -15.73
N ALA A 153 -1.37 8.32 -15.90
CA ALA A 153 -1.75 7.05 -15.25
C ALA A 153 -0.81 5.91 -15.63
N SER A 154 -0.52 5.76 -16.93
CA SER A 154 0.38 4.73 -17.45
C SER A 154 1.80 4.85 -16.89
N ASP A 155 2.32 6.08 -16.78
CA ASP A 155 3.66 6.35 -16.27
C ASP A 155 3.76 6.01 -14.78
N VAL A 156 2.82 6.49 -13.96
CA VAL A 156 2.86 6.24 -12.51
C VAL A 156 2.66 4.75 -12.19
N VAL A 157 1.88 4.02 -12.97
CA VAL A 157 1.77 2.56 -12.88
C VAL A 157 3.08 1.89 -13.26
N THR A 158 3.70 2.33 -14.35
CA THR A 158 4.99 1.80 -14.81
C THR A 158 6.10 2.02 -13.80
N MET A 159 6.10 3.15 -13.12
CA MET A 159 7.05 3.44 -12.05
C MET A 159 6.69 2.70 -10.76
N GLY A 160 5.40 2.61 -10.42
CA GLY A 160 4.88 2.02 -9.20
C GLY A 160 5.08 0.51 -9.10
N ARG A 161 5.10 -0.22 -10.22
CA ARG A 161 5.40 -1.66 -10.23
C ARG A 161 6.88 -2.01 -10.01
N ARG A 162 7.78 -1.01 -10.03
CA ARG A 162 9.22 -1.25 -9.81
C ARG A 162 9.47 -1.61 -8.35
N ARG A 163 10.08 -2.77 -8.14
CA ARG A 163 10.67 -3.13 -6.84
C ARG A 163 12.12 -2.66 -6.81
N VAL A 164 12.54 -2.08 -5.70
CA VAL A 164 13.97 -1.90 -5.42
C VAL A 164 14.29 -2.76 -4.24
N GLU A 165 15.16 -3.74 -4.47
CA GLU A 165 15.66 -4.59 -3.41
C GLU A 165 16.51 -3.75 -2.46
N LYS A 166 15.91 -3.39 -1.32
CA LYS A 166 16.63 -2.97 -0.13
C LYS A 166 16.42 -4.07 0.91
N ALA A 167 17.40 -4.96 1.02
CA ALA A 167 17.38 -6.02 2.02
C ALA A 167 17.53 -5.44 3.44
N GLY A 168 16.82 -6.03 4.42
CA GLY A 168 17.00 -5.77 5.84
C GLY A 168 16.26 -4.55 6.40
N LYS A 169 16.77 -3.99 7.52
CA LYS A 169 16.16 -2.94 8.38
C LYS A 169 15.89 -1.59 7.66
N HIS A 170 16.25 -1.47 6.39
CA HIS A 170 16.12 -0.24 5.58
C HIS A 170 15.26 -0.44 4.32
N ALA A 171 14.36 -1.42 4.35
CA ALA A 171 13.35 -1.60 3.31
C ALA A 171 12.56 -0.29 3.08
N CYS A 172 12.24 0.00 1.83
CA CYS A 172 11.54 1.23 1.48
C CYS A 172 10.03 1.06 1.71
N GLU A 173 9.51 1.56 2.83
CA GLU A 173 8.07 1.48 3.15
C GLU A 173 7.18 2.11 2.06
N LYS A 174 7.69 3.13 1.37
CA LYS A 174 6.98 3.79 0.27
C LYS A 174 6.71 2.83 -0.89
N GLN A 175 7.52 1.79 -1.08
CA GLN A 175 7.24 0.71 -2.05
C GLN A 175 6.12 -0.23 -1.64
N LEU A 176 5.69 -0.18 -0.38
CA LEU A 176 4.50 -0.90 0.09
C LEU A 176 3.23 -0.07 -0.12
N LEU A 177 3.33 1.25 -0.01
CA LEU A 177 2.19 2.16 -0.09
C LEU A 177 1.82 2.54 -1.53
N ILE A 178 2.81 2.89 -2.36
CA ILE A 178 2.56 3.41 -3.71
C ILE A 178 1.78 2.41 -4.59
N PRO A 179 2.12 1.11 -4.65
CA PRO A 179 1.36 0.15 -5.45
C PRO A 179 -0.11 0.05 -5.02
N VAL A 180 -0.37 0.14 -3.72
CA VAL A 180 -1.72 0.08 -3.14
C VAL A 180 -2.54 1.28 -3.60
N ILE A 181 -2.00 2.50 -3.46
CA ILE A 181 -2.66 3.75 -3.90
C ILE A 181 -3.00 3.68 -5.40
N LEU A 182 -2.09 3.13 -6.21
CA LEU A 182 -2.29 2.99 -7.65
C LEU A 182 -3.37 1.95 -7.99
N GLN A 183 -3.38 0.80 -7.30
CA GLN A 183 -4.45 -0.18 -7.50
C GLN A 183 -5.82 0.39 -7.10
N GLU A 184 -5.92 1.08 -5.95
CA GLU A 184 -7.15 1.75 -5.50
C GLU A 184 -7.67 2.68 -6.61
N PHE A 185 -6.79 3.51 -7.18
CA PHE A 185 -7.12 4.39 -8.29
C PHE A 185 -7.54 3.67 -9.58
N LEU A 186 -7.14 2.42 -9.82
CA LEU A 186 -7.50 1.68 -11.02
C LEU A 186 -8.74 0.79 -10.87
N VAL A 187 -9.14 0.48 -9.63
CA VAL A 187 -10.17 -0.53 -9.34
C VAL A 187 -11.38 0.03 -8.61
N GLU A 188 -11.19 0.94 -7.64
CA GLU A 188 -12.30 1.46 -6.84
C GLU A 188 -13.18 2.39 -7.66
N LYS A 189 -14.48 2.47 -7.41
CA LYS A 189 -15.34 3.42 -8.12
C LYS A 189 -15.20 4.80 -7.49
N SER A 190 -15.19 5.87 -8.29
CA SER A 190 -15.23 7.23 -7.76
C SER A 190 -16.63 7.52 -7.22
N GLY A 191 -16.77 7.70 -5.91
CA GLY A 191 -18.01 8.18 -5.29
C GLY A 191 -18.85 7.07 -4.65
N GLU A 192 -18.50 6.76 -3.41
CA GLU A 192 -19.47 6.75 -2.31
C GLU A 192 -19.15 7.97 -1.42
#